data_AF-A0A6C0E1P1-F1
#
_entry.id   AF-A0A6C0E1P1-F1
#
_cell.length_a   1.000
_cell.length_b   1.000
_cell.length_c   1.000
_cell.angle_alpha   90.00
_cell.angle_beta   90.00
_cell.angle_gamma   90.00
#
_symmetry.space_group_name_H-M   'P 1'
#
loop_
_entity.id
_entity.type
_entity.pdbx_description
1 polymer ?
#
loop_
_entity_poly.entity_id
_entity_poly.type
_entity_poly.pdbx_seq_one_letter_code
_entity_poly.pdbx_strand_id
1 'polypeptide(L)'
;MISPLDRAIMKSIDESDVPSLDFDIENNRHAEETKSEDALVHYTQTNHKCYIFWDKLIVITIFGAFVMPFALLDLIYAYTDTSCIYIYPEKLAINMQNYLEVCGYTSTLLFVYKTIIICRNKGHGEIDMVDLLIRQEVLQFIVRCALIVWNIIGAFIFWGELYTNTPCSKNVFNYLFVSIIIKLCGSLLFYVNTRNSIQIGNEIP
;
A
#
# COMPACT_ATOMS: atom_id res chain seq x y z
N MET A 1 62.03 19.49 72.74
CA MET A 1 62.20 20.89 72.27
C MET A 1 62.65 20.82 70.83
N ILE A 2 61.71 21.07 69.90
CA ILE A 2 61.96 21.04 68.46
C ILE A 2 62.43 22.42 68.04
N SER A 3 63.49 22.48 67.23
CA SER A 3 64.21 23.69 66.84
C SER A 3 63.34 24.62 65.98
N PRO A 4 63.51 25.96 66.06
CA PRO A 4 62.76 26.92 65.23
C PRO A 4 63.02 26.75 63.73
N LEU A 5 64.03 25.98 63.34
CA LEU A 5 64.43 25.76 61.94
C LEU A 5 63.56 24.72 61.23
N ASP A 6 62.95 23.77 61.95
CA ASP A 6 62.04 22.78 61.35
C ASP A 6 60.65 23.38 61.05
N ARG A 7 60.34 24.54 61.63
CA ARG A 7 59.06 25.24 61.43
C ARG A 7 59.02 26.10 60.15
N ALA A 8 60.18 26.28 59.50
CA ALA A 8 60.30 27.09 58.28
C ALA A 8 60.18 26.26 56.99
N ILE A 9 60.47 24.96 57.02
CA ILE A 9 60.40 24.09 55.83
C ILE A 9 58.96 23.62 55.55
N MET A 10 58.07 23.69 56.52
CA MET A 10 56.69 23.20 56.40
C MET A 10 55.69 24.27 55.92
N LYS A 11 56.16 25.46 55.52
CA LYS A 11 55.33 26.60 55.12
C LYS A 11 55.55 27.08 53.68
N SER A 12 56.10 26.23 52.83
CA SER A 12 56.33 26.52 51.40
C SER A 12 55.82 25.41 50.48
N ILE A 13 54.82 24.63 50.90
CA ILE A 13 54.01 23.87 49.95
C ILE A 13 52.89 24.82 49.54
N ASP A 14 53.18 25.59 48.48
CA ASP A 14 52.20 26.37 47.75
C ASP A 14 51.05 25.44 47.33
N GLU A 15 49.87 25.80 47.81
CA GLU A 15 48.59 25.22 47.43
C GLU A 15 48.07 26.00 46.21
N SER A 16 48.84 25.97 45.13
CA SER A 16 48.43 26.52 43.83
C SER A 16 49.03 25.66 42.74
N ASP A 17 48.17 25.18 41.85
CA ASP A 17 48.45 24.29 40.71
C ASP A 17 48.32 22.78 41.01
N VAL A 18 47.19 22.37 41.61
CA VAL A 18 46.58 21.11 41.17
C VAL A 18 45.78 21.44 39.91
N PRO A 19 46.20 20.98 38.71
CA PRO A 19 45.45 21.22 37.49
C PRO A 19 44.04 20.66 37.67
N SER A 20 43.06 21.34 37.09
CA SER A 20 41.63 21.01 37.04
C SER A 20 41.31 19.68 36.32
N LEU A 21 41.99 18.59 36.70
CA LEU A 21 41.91 17.27 36.10
C LEU A 21 40.50 16.69 36.23
N ASP A 22 39.80 17.02 37.32
CA ASP A 22 38.42 16.57 37.54
C ASP A 22 37.43 17.24 36.56
N PHE A 23 37.71 18.47 36.10
CA PHE A 23 36.84 19.17 35.16
C PHE A 23 36.94 18.58 33.74
N ASP A 24 38.15 18.18 33.32
CA ASP A 24 38.34 17.56 32.00
C ASP A 24 37.78 16.14 31.93
N ILE A 25 37.76 15.40 33.04
CA ILE A 25 37.17 14.05 33.10
C ILE A 25 35.64 14.11 32.99
N GLU A 26 34.99 15.06 33.67
CA GLU A 26 33.54 15.21 33.64
C GLU A 26 33.03 15.71 32.28
N ASN A 27 33.78 16.60 31.63
CA ASN A 27 33.44 17.11 30.29
C ASN A 27 33.58 16.03 29.21
N ASN A 28 34.57 15.13 29.32
CA ASN A 28 34.73 14.00 28.42
C ASN A 28 33.63 12.94 28.61
N ARG A 29 33.13 12.74 29.82
CA ARG A 29 32.05 11.78 30.12
C ARG A 29 30.71 12.22 29.51
N HIS A 30 30.37 13.50 29.63
CA HIS A 30 29.17 14.05 28.98
C HIS A 30 29.23 13.99 27.45
N ALA A 31 30.41 14.19 26.86
CA ALA A 31 30.58 14.07 25.41
C ALA A 31 30.37 12.62 24.90
N GLU A 32 30.78 11.61 25.67
CA GLU A 32 30.54 10.19 25.34
C GLU A 32 29.07 9.78 25.50
N GLU A 33 28.39 10.24 26.56
CA GLU A 33 26.96 9.97 26.77
C GLU A 33 26.10 10.58 25.66
N THR A 34 26.35 11.84 25.28
CA THR A 34 25.60 12.52 24.22
C THR A 34 25.77 11.80 22.87
N LYS A 35 26.99 11.33 22.56
CA LYS A 35 27.28 10.58 21.33
C LYS A 35 26.61 9.20 21.31
N SER A 36 26.44 8.57 22.47
CA SER A 36 25.73 7.29 22.61
C SER A 36 24.22 7.47 22.38
N GLU A 37 23.64 8.55 22.90
CA GLU A 37 22.22 8.85 22.78
C GLU A 37 21.83 9.20 21.33
N ASP A 38 22.62 10.03 20.64
CA ASP A 38 22.42 10.36 19.22
C ASP A 38 22.48 9.11 18.32
N ALA A 39 23.40 8.18 18.62
CA ALA A 39 23.53 6.92 17.88
C ALA A 39 22.30 6.02 18.06
N LEU A 40 21.74 5.98 19.27
CA LEU A 40 20.53 5.20 19.59
C LEU A 40 19.28 5.79 18.92
N VAL A 41 19.12 7.12 18.92
CA VAL A 41 18.02 7.82 18.24
C VAL A 41 18.12 7.59 16.73
N HIS A 42 19.31 7.67 16.14
CA HIS A 42 19.50 7.39 14.72
C HIS A 42 19.19 5.92 14.37
N TYR A 43 19.60 4.97 15.23
CA TYR A 43 19.34 3.54 15.05
C TYR A 43 17.84 3.20 15.14
N THR A 44 17.12 3.77 16.09
CA THR A 44 15.67 3.55 16.24
C THR A 44 14.89 4.16 15.06
N GLN A 45 15.29 5.34 14.58
CA GLN A 45 14.66 6.00 13.44
C GLN A 45 14.88 5.27 12.10
N THR A 46 16.05 4.67 11.87
CA THR A 46 16.32 3.88 10.65
C THR A 46 15.54 2.56 10.64
N ASN A 47 15.48 1.86 11.77
CA ASN A 47 14.72 0.62 11.89
C ASN A 47 13.22 0.82 11.65
N HIS A 48 12.65 1.92 12.15
CA HIS A 48 11.23 2.25 11.94
C HIS A 48 10.89 2.47 10.46
N LYS A 49 11.75 3.19 9.72
CA LYS A 49 11.56 3.41 8.28
C LYS A 49 11.67 2.12 7.46
N CYS A 50 12.60 1.24 7.85
CA CYS A 50 12.78 -0.07 7.22
C CYS A 50 11.53 -0.94 7.37
N TYR A 51 10.97 -1.02 8.58
CA TYR A 51 9.75 -1.79 8.84
C TYR A 51 8.55 -1.32 8.01
N ILE A 52 8.29 -0.01 7.95
CA ILE A 52 7.20 0.57 7.15
C ILE A 52 7.37 0.25 5.66
N PHE A 53 8.60 0.26 5.16
CA PHE A 53 8.88 -0.10 3.76
C PHE A 53 8.55 -1.57 3.47
N TRP A 54 9.00 -2.48 4.34
CA TRP A 54 8.72 -3.91 4.18
C TRP A 54 7.23 -4.23 4.29
N ASP A 55 6.52 -3.62 5.23
CA ASP A 55 5.08 -3.79 5.39
C ASP A 55 4.33 -3.42 4.10
N LYS A 56 4.62 -2.25 3.52
CA LYS A 56 4.04 -1.83 2.23
C LYS A 56 4.35 -2.80 1.10
N LEU A 57 5.59 -3.29 1.01
CA LEU A 57 6.00 -4.23 -0.02
C LEU A 57 5.23 -5.54 0.09
N ILE A 58 5.03 -6.05 1.31
CA ILE A 58 4.25 -7.26 1.57
C ILE A 58 2.80 -7.07 1.13
N VAL A 59 2.16 -5.95 1.52
CA VAL A 59 0.78 -5.64 1.12
C VAL A 59 0.63 -5.56 -0.39
N ILE A 60 1.52 -4.87 -1.09
CA ILE A 60 1.51 -4.75 -2.55
C ILE A 60 1.69 -6.13 -3.21
N THR A 61 2.60 -6.95 -2.68
CA THR A 61 2.89 -8.29 -3.23
C THR A 61 1.69 -9.22 -3.08
N ILE A 62 1.09 -9.26 -1.89
CA ILE A 62 -0.11 -10.07 -1.64
C ILE A 62 -1.24 -9.61 -2.57
N PHE A 63 -1.53 -8.30 -2.60
CA PHE A 63 -2.60 -7.77 -3.45
C PHE A 63 -2.36 -8.05 -4.94
N GLY A 64 -1.12 -7.88 -5.41
CA GLY A 64 -0.72 -8.16 -6.78
C GLY A 64 -0.86 -9.64 -7.14
N ALA A 65 -0.49 -10.54 -6.24
CA ALA A 65 -0.61 -11.99 -6.46
C ALA A 65 -2.06 -12.44 -6.66
N PHE A 66 -3.04 -11.76 -6.06
CA PHE A 66 -4.46 -12.07 -6.26
C PHE A 66 -5.07 -11.37 -7.48
N VAL A 67 -4.76 -10.09 -7.72
CA VAL A 67 -5.43 -9.28 -8.76
C VAL A 67 -4.80 -9.46 -10.13
N MET A 68 -3.47 -9.50 -10.22
CA MET A 68 -2.77 -9.52 -11.50
C MET A 68 -3.04 -10.77 -12.35
N PRO A 69 -3.19 -11.99 -11.79
CA PRO A 69 -3.50 -13.16 -12.61
C PRO A 69 -4.79 -13.00 -13.43
N PHE A 70 -5.84 -12.44 -12.83
CA PHE A 70 -7.10 -12.19 -13.54
C PHE A 70 -6.95 -11.10 -14.60
N ALA A 71 -6.28 -9.99 -14.28
CA ALA A 71 -6.06 -8.91 -15.23
C ALA A 71 -5.22 -9.36 -16.44
N LEU A 72 -4.19 -10.17 -16.20
CA LEU A 72 -3.35 -10.73 -17.26
C LEU A 72 -4.11 -11.76 -18.10
N LEU A 73 -4.88 -12.66 -17.49
CA LEU A 73 -5.69 -13.63 -18.22
C LEU A 73 -6.76 -12.95 -19.08
N ASP A 74 -7.40 -11.88 -18.59
CA ASP A 74 -8.32 -11.07 -19.38
C ASP A 74 -7.63 -10.54 -20.65
N LEU A 75 -6.46 -9.90 -20.50
CA LEU A 75 -5.70 -9.36 -21.63
C LEU A 75 -5.17 -10.45 -22.56
N ILE A 76 -4.66 -11.56 -22.02
CA ILE A 76 -4.17 -12.69 -22.82
C ILE A 76 -5.31 -13.23 -23.67
N TYR A 77 -6.47 -13.52 -23.08
CA TYR A 77 -7.58 -14.05 -23.85
C TYR A 77 -8.16 -13.03 -24.82
N ALA A 78 -8.13 -11.74 -24.50
CA ALA A 78 -8.53 -10.69 -25.44
C ALA A 78 -7.67 -10.60 -26.71
N TYR A 79 -6.36 -10.90 -26.61
CA TYR A 79 -5.43 -10.75 -27.74
C TYR A 79 -5.05 -12.06 -28.44
N THR A 80 -5.14 -13.20 -27.75
CA THR A 80 -4.60 -14.46 -28.27
C THR A 80 -5.66 -15.41 -28.80
N ASP A 81 -6.89 -15.36 -28.30
CA ASP A 81 -7.94 -16.30 -28.69
C ASP A 81 -8.85 -15.69 -29.76
N THR A 82 -8.99 -16.35 -30.91
CA THR A 82 -9.88 -15.90 -31.99
C THR A 82 -11.16 -16.72 -32.13
N SER A 83 -11.42 -17.63 -31.18
CA SER A 83 -12.50 -18.62 -31.33
C SER A 83 -13.89 -18.01 -31.23
N CYS A 84 -14.21 -17.38 -30.10
CA CYS A 84 -15.56 -16.89 -29.82
C CYS A 84 -15.62 -15.43 -29.34
N ILE A 85 -14.49 -14.82 -29.00
CA ILE A 85 -14.49 -13.50 -28.36
C ILE A 85 -14.90 -12.36 -29.31
N TYR A 86 -14.79 -12.57 -30.62
CA TYR A 86 -15.09 -11.60 -31.67
C TYR A 86 -16.56 -11.58 -32.09
N ILE A 87 -17.38 -12.48 -31.54
CA ILE A 87 -18.79 -12.60 -31.91
C ILE A 87 -19.58 -11.43 -31.31
N TYR A 88 -20.34 -10.75 -32.16
CA TYR A 88 -21.18 -9.63 -31.78
C TYR A 88 -22.61 -10.11 -31.54
N PRO A 89 -23.20 -9.80 -30.37
CA PRO A 89 -24.62 -10.04 -30.15
C PRO A 89 -25.46 -9.08 -31.02
N GLU A 90 -26.63 -9.53 -31.47
CA GLU A 90 -27.44 -8.84 -32.52
C GLU A 90 -27.75 -7.36 -32.26
N LYS A 91 -27.74 -6.92 -31.00
CA LYS A 91 -28.15 -5.56 -30.59
C LYS A 91 -27.06 -4.78 -29.85
N LEU A 92 -25.85 -5.32 -29.72
CA LEU A 92 -24.76 -4.67 -28.99
C LEU A 92 -23.54 -4.48 -29.89
N ALA A 93 -23.05 -3.25 -29.97
CA ALA A 93 -21.81 -2.91 -30.68
C ALA A 93 -20.53 -3.27 -29.88
N ILE A 94 -20.66 -4.15 -28.90
CA ILE A 94 -19.59 -4.55 -27.98
C ILE A 94 -19.56 -6.08 -27.98
N ASN A 95 -18.40 -6.66 -28.26
CA ASN A 95 -18.18 -8.10 -28.18
C ASN A 95 -17.45 -8.48 -26.88
N MET A 96 -17.19 -9.78 -26.70
CA MET A 96 -16.50 -10.28 -25.51
C MET A 96 -15.03 -9.85 -25.46
N GLN A 97 -14.37 -9.66 -26.61
CA GLN A 97 -13.01 -9.12 -26.68
C GLN A 97 -12.95 -7.72 -26.03
N ASN A 98 -13.81 -6.79 -26.45
CA ASN A 98 -13.85 -5.44 -25.89
C ASN A 98 -14.08 -5.46 -24.37
N TYR A 99 -14.97 -6.34 -23.90
CA TYR A 99 -15.21 -6.52 -22.47
C TYR A 99 -13.94 -6.97 -21.71
N LEU A 100 -13.23 -7.97 -22.24
CA LEU A 100 -12.00 -8.47 -21.63
C LEU A 100 -10.88 -7.41 -21.63
N GLU A 101 -10.71 -6.66 -22.73
CA GLU A 101 -9.75 -5.56 -22.81
C GLU A 101 -10.04 -4.51 -21.73
N VAL A 102 -11.28 -4.05 -21.64
CA VAL A 102 -11.68 -3.03 -20.65
C VAL A 102 -11.48 -3.56 -19.23
N CYS A 103 -11.85 -4.81 -18.94
CA CYS A 103 -11.64 -5.42 -17.63
C CYS A 103 -10.16 -5.53 -17.26
N GLY A 104 -9.34 -6.02 -18.19
CA GLY A 104 -7.91 -6.23 -18.00
C GLY A 104 -7.16 -4.90 -17.79
N TYR A 105 -7.43 -3.90 -18.64
CA TYR A 105 -6.83 -2.57 -18.49
C TYR A 105 -7.31 -1.85 -17.24
N THR A 106 -8.61 -1.89 -16.93
CA THR A 106 -9.15 -1.23 -15.72
C THR A 106 -8.57 -1.85 -14.45
N SER A 107 -8.48 -3.19 -14.40
CA SER A 107 -7.89 -3.89 -13.25
C SER A 107 -6.40 -3.58 -13.08
N THR A 108 -5.65 -3.57 -14.18
CA THR A 108 -4.23 -3.17 -14.17
C THR A 108 -4.05 -1.71 -13.73
N LEU A 109 -4.85 -0.80 -14.27
CA LEU A 109 -4.80 0.63 -13.91
C LEU A 109 -5.12 0.85 -12.44
N LEU A 110 -6.14 0.15 -11.92
CA LEU A 110 -6.50 0.19 -10.50
C LEU A 110 -5.38 -0.36 -9.62
N PHE A 111 -4.73 -1.45 -10.02
CA PHE A 111 -3.58 -1.99 -9.30
C PHE A 111 -2.42 -0.99 -9.22
N VAL A 112 -2.07 -0.36 -10.34
CA VAL A 112 -1.03 0.69 -10.39
C VAL A 112 -1.43 1.88 -9.53
N TYR A 113 -2.66 2.36 -9.65
CA TYR A 113 -3.19 3.48 -8.85
C TYR A 113 -3.11 3.20 -7.35
N LYS A 114 -3.54 2.01 -6.91
CA LYS A 114 -3.46 1.59 -5.51
C LYS A 114 -2.02 1.47 -5.01
N THR A 115 -1.13 0.95 -5.84
CA THR A 115 0.31 0.88 -5.54
C THR A 115 0.90 2.27 -5.32
N ILE A 116 0.56 3.24 -6.19
CA ILE A 116 1.00 4.64 -6.03
C ILE A 116 0.52 5.22 -4.71
N ILE A 117 -0.75 5.00 -4.33
CA ILE A 117 -1.30 5.49 -3.06
C ILE A 117 -0.52 4.90 -1.87
N ILE A 118 -0.33 3.58 -1.84
CA ILE A 118 0.39 2.89 -0.75
C ILE A 118 1.82 3.42 -0.64
N CYS A 119 2.49 3.62 -1.78
CA CYS A 119 3.84 4.18 -1.82
C CYS A 119 3.87 5.64 -1.33
N ARG A 120 2.89 6.47 -1.70
CA ARG A 120 2.83 7.90 -1.34
C ARG A 120 2.42 8.18 0.10
N ASN A 121 1.76 7.24 0.78
CA ASN A 121 1.34 7.41 2.17
C ASN A 121 2.57 7.53 3.11
N LYS A 122 3.13 8.74 3.24
CA LYS A 122 4.18 9.05 4.21
C LYS A 122 3.49 9.24 5.55
N GLY A 123 3.72 8.31 6.47
CA GLY A 123 2.91 8.13 7.67
C GLY A 123 2.93 9.24 8.73
N HIS A 124 3.06 10.53 8.40
CA HIS A 124 2.79 11.63 9.33
C HIS A 124 2.58 12.97 8.59
N GLY A 125 1.39 13.57 8.78
CA GLY A 125 1.01 14.92 8.33
C GLY A 125 -0.51 15.05 8.26
N GLU A 126 -1.14 15.63 9.29
CA GLU A 126 -2.60 15.65 9.48
C GLU A 126 -3.40 16.47 8.46
N ILE A 127 -2.79 17.44 7.76
CA ILE A 127 -3.57 18.52 7.16
C ILE A 127 -3.92 18.30 5.67
N ASP A 128 -3.22 17.40 4.95
CA ASP A 128 -3.53 17.04 3.55
C ASP A 128 -4.18 15.66 3.37
N MET A 129 -4.33 14.89 4.47
CA MET A 129 -4.85 13.51 4.42
C MET A 129 -6.35 13.46 4.12
N VAL A 130 -7.13 14.41 4.64
CA VAL A 130 -8.60 14.37 4.54
C VAL A 130 -9.09 14.65 3.12
N ASP A 131 -8.58 15.69 2.44
CA ASP A 131 -8.98 15.99 1.04
C ASP A 131 -8.53 14.87 0.09
N LEU A 132 -7.33 14.31 0.30
CA LEU A 132 -6.84 13.16 -0.47
C LEU A 132 -7.73 11.94 -0.27
N LEU A 133 -8.18 11.68 0.96
CA LEU A 133 -9.00 10.52 1.31
C LEU A 133 -10.41 10.65 0.73
N ILE A 134 -11.05 11.82 0.84
CA ILE A 134 -12.37 12.09 0.24
C ILE A 134 -12.30 11.94 -1.28
N ARG A 135 -11.31 12.56 -1.93
CA ARG A 135 -11.13 12.47 -3.39
C ARG A 135 -10.91 11.03 -3.85
N GLN A 136 -10.14 10.27 -3.07
CA GLN A 136 -9.86 8.87 -3.33
C GLN A 136 -11.13 7.99 -3.20
N GLU A 137 -11.99 8.23 -2.23
CA GLU A 137 -13.23 7.46 -2.07
C GLU A 137 -14.24 7.75 -3.18
N VAL A 138 -14.39 9.03 -3.58
CA VAL A 138 -15.27 9.40 -4.71
C VAL A 138 -14.78 8.77 -6.02
N LEU A 139 -13.48 8.85 -6.32
CA LEU A 139 -12.93 8.25 -7.54
C LEU A 139 -13.12 6.73 -7.54
N GLN A 140 -12.86 6.08 -6.41
CA GLN A 140 -13.11 4.64 -6.27
C GLN A 140 -14.57 4.28 -6.49
N PHE A 141 -15.50 5.06 -5.94
CA PHE A 141 -16.92 4.85 -6.14
C PHE A 141 -17.31 4.90 -7.62
N ILE A 142 -16.86 5.92 -8.36
CA ILE A 142 -17.13 6.07 -9.80
C ILE A 142 -16.60 4.87 -10.59
N VAL A 143 -15.34 4.47 -10.35
CA VAL A 143 -14.73 3.34 -11.06
C VAL A 143 -15.47 2.04 -10.74
N ARG A 144 -15.92 1.85 -9.50
CA ARG A 144 -16.70 0.66 -9.10
C ARG A 144 -18.06 0.61 -9.78
N CYS A 145 -18.78 1.72 -9.87
CA CYS A 145 -20.04 1.79 -10.63
C CYS A 145 -19.82 1.43 -12.09
N ALA A 146 -18.77 1.94 -12.72
CA ALA A 146 -18.42 1.58 -14.08
C ALA A 146 -18.12 0.07 -14.22
N LEU A 147 -17.36 -0.51 -13.30
CA LEU A 147 -17.06 -1.95 -13.29
C LEU A 147 -18.30 -2.84 -13.14
N ILE A 148 -19.27 -2.44 -12.32
CA ILE A 148 -20.55 -3.17 -12.19
C ILE A 148 -21.27 -3.20 -13.54
N VAL A 149 -21.38 -2.06 -14.22
CA VAL A 149 -22.01 -1.96 -15.53
C VAL A 149 -21.29 -2.84 -16.55
N TRP A 150 -19.96 -2.79 -16.57
CA TRP A 150 -19.15 -3.64 -17.45
C TRP A 150 -19.34 -5.13 -17.18
N ASN A 151 -19.36 -5.55 -15.91
CA ASN A 151 -19.59 -6.95 -15.53
C ASN A 151 -20.98 -7.44 -15.93
N ILE A 152 -22.01 -6.58 -15.83
CA ILE A 152 -23.36 -6.90 -16.32
C ILE A 152 -23.35 -7.08 -17.84
N ILE A 153 -22.70 -6.18 -18.60
CA ILE A 153 -22.56 -6.30 -20.06
C ILE A 153 -21.87 -7.61 -20.43
N GLY A 154 -20.73 -7.92 -19.80
CA GLY A 154 -20.00 -9.17 -20.05
C GLY A 154 -20.84 -10.41 -19.76
N ALA A 155 -21.66 -10.37 -18.71
CA ALA A 155 -22.60 -11.44 -18.41
C ALA A 155 -23.69 -11.57 -19.47
N PHE A 156 -24.29 -10.46 -19.92
CA PHE A 156 -25.26 -10.52 -21.02
C PHE A 156 -24.66 -11.12 -22.29
N ILE A 157 -23.43 -10.77 -22.66
CA ILE A 157 -22.75 -11.33 -23.83
C ILE A 157 -22.48 -12.83 -23.63
N PHE A 158 -21.92 -13.22 -22.47
CA PHE A 158 -21.57 -14.63 -22.23
C PHE A 158 -22.80 -15.54 -22.19
N TRP A 159 -23.80 -15.24 -21.36
CA TRP A 159 -24.97 -16.11 -21.20
C TRP A 159 -25.99 -15.95 -22.33
N GLY A 160 -26.06 -14.77 -22.95
CA GLY A 160 -27.01 -14.49 -24.03
C GLY A 160 -26.56 -15.03 -25.39
N GLU A 161 -25.26 -15.02 -25.68
CA GLU A 161 -24.74 -15.38 -27.00
C GLU A 161 -23.77 -16.57 -26.94
N LEU A 162 -22.74 -16.49 -26.10
CA LEU A 162 -21.63 -17.45 -26.16
C LEU A 162 -21.99 -18.82 -25.57
N TYR A 163 -22.80 -18.85 -24.51
CA TYR A 163 -23.15 -20.07 -23.77
C TYR A 163 -23.95 -21.07 -24.60
N THR A 164 -24.86 -20.57 -25.45
CA THR A 164 -25.79 -21.41 -26.22
C THR A 164 -25.27 -21.77 -27.61
N ASN A 165 -24.50 -20.89 -28.25
CA ASN A 165 -24.38 -20.91 -29.71
C ASN A 165 -22.95 -21.05 -30.26
N THR A 166 -21.90 -21.15 -29.43
CA THR A 166 -20.52 -20.95 -29.94
C THR A 166 -19.49 -21.97 -29.44
N PRO A 167 -18.56 -22.43 -30.31
CA PRO A 167 -17.47 -23.31 -29.92
C PRO A 167 -16.30 -22.50 -29.36
N CYS A 168 -16.51 -21.81 -28.23
CA CYS A 168 -15.35 -21.31 -27.47
C CYS A 168 -14.40 -22.48 -27.17
N SER A 169 -13.10 -22.22 -27.20
CA SER A 169 -12.14 -23.20 -26.68
C SER A 169 -12.50 -23.54 -25.22
N LYS A 170 -12.38 -24.81 -24.80
CA LYS A 170 -12.77 -25.25 -23.45
C LYS A 170 -12.13 -24.40 -22.35
N ASN A 171 -10.88 -23.96 -22.57
CA ASN A 171 -10.14 -23.14 -21.64
C ASN A 171 -10.74 -21.73 -21.52
N VAL A 172 -11.02 -21.06 -22.64
CA VAL A 172 -11.64 -19.73 -22.65
C VAL A 172 -13.05 -19.78 -22.09
N PHE A 173 -13.84 -20.79 -22.48
CA PHE A 173 -15.19 -20.97 -21.95
C PHE A 173 -15.19 -21.09 -20.43
N ASN A 174 -14.39 -21.99 -19.88
CA ASN A 174 -14.30 -22.21 -18.43
C ASN A 174 -13.78 -20.96 -17.71
N TYR A 175 -12.80 -20.28 -18.29
CA TYR A 175 -12.28 -19.02 -17.75
C TYR A 175 -13.36 -17.94 -17.71
N LEU A 176 -14.06 -17.69 -18.82
CA LEU A 176 -15.12 -16.67 -18.90
C LEU A 176 -16.25 -16.98 -17.92
N PHE A 177 -16.69 -18.24 -17.86
CA PHE A 177 -17.72 -18.68 -16.93
C PHE A 177 -17.36 -18.34 -15.48
N VAL A 178 -16.17 -18.78 -15.03
CA VAL A 178 -15.73 -18.58 -13.65
C VAL A 178 -15.42 -17.11 -13.35
N SER A 179 -14.69 -16.44 -14.25
CA SER A 179 -14.24 -15.06 -14.03
C SER A 179 -15.41 -14.08 -13.95
N ILE A 180 -16.44 -14.21 -14.79
CA ILE A 180 -17.60 -13.31 -14.74
C ILE A 180 -18.39 -13.52 -13.44
N ILE A 181 -18.58 -14.76 -12.99
CA ILE A 181 -19.22 -15.05 -11.69
C ILE A 181 -18.44 -14.40 -10.55
N ILE A 182 -17.12 -14.62 -10.49
CA ILE A 182 -16.26 -14.05 -9.45
C ILE A 182 -16.32 -12.52 -9.45
N LYS A 183 -16.24 -11.89 -10.64
CA LYS A 183 -16.29 -10.42 -10.78
C LYS A 183 -17.65 -9.85 -10.38
N LEU A 184 -18.76 -10.48 -10.76
CA LEU A 184 -20.11 -10.08 -10.34
C LEU A 184 -20.30 -10.23 -8.83
N CYS A 185 -19.99 -11.41 -8.27
CA CYS A 185 -20.09 -11.65 -6.83
C CYS A 185 -19.21 -10.68 -6.04
N GLY A 186 -17.96 -10.47 -6.47
CA GLY A 186 -17.05 -9.52 -5.84
C GLY A 186 -17.59 -8.09 -5.88
N SER A 187 -18.16 -7.66 -7.01
CA SER A 187 -18.74 -6.32 -7.16
C SER A 187 -19.98 -6.14 -6.27
N LEU A 188 -20.84 -7.16 -6.17
CA LEU A 188 -22.05 -7.12 -5.35
C LEU A 188 -21.75 -7.15 -3.85
N LEU A 189 -20.86 -8.04 -3.40
CA LEU A 189 -20.43 -8.11 -2.00
C LEU A 189 -19.83 -6.78 -1.55
N PHE A 190 -19.02 -6.17 -2.41
CA PHE A 190 -18.44 -4.87 -2.15
C PHE A 190 -19.50 -3.77 -2.00
N TYR A 191 -20.49 -3.75 -2.90
CA TYR A 191 -21.60 -2.80 -2.85
C TYR A 191 -22.40 -2.92 -1.55
N VAL A 192 -22.73 -4.15 -1.14
CA VAL A 192 -23.44 -4.43 0.12
C VAL A 192 -22.63 -3.95 1.32
N ASN A 193 -21.32 -4.24 1.36
CA ASN A 193 -20.46 -3.81 2.46
C ASN A 193 -20.36 -2.28 2.55
N THR A 194 -20.28 -1.58 1.42
CA THR A 194 -20.22 -0.12 1.38
C THR A 194 -21.51 0.50 1.93
N ARG A 195 -22.67 -0.06 1.57
CA ARG A 195 -23.97 0.41 2.08
C ARG A 195 -24.06 0.26 3.60
N ASN A 196 -23.62 -0.87 4.14
CA ASN A 196 -23.68 -1.14 5.58
C ASN A 196 -22.79 -0.17 6.37
N SER A 197 -21.59 0.16 5.87
CA SER A 197 -20.70 1.12 6.53
C SER A 197 -21.29 2.54 6.60
N ILE A 198 -22.04 2.96 5.57
CA ILE A 198 -22.70 4.28 5.55
C ILE A 198 -23.82 4.35 6.60
N GLN A 199 -24.56 3.25 6.80
CA GLN A 199 -25.65 3.24 7.78
C GLN A 199 -25.13 3.33 9.22
N ILE A 200 -24.04 2.62 9.55
CA ILE A 200 -23.42 2.66 10.88
C ILE A 200 -22.85 4.05 11.20
N GLY A 201 -22.27 4.74 10.21
CA GLY A 201 -21.74 6.10 10.39
C GLY A 201 -22.81 7.16 10.71
N ASN A 202 -24.06 6.92 10.32
CA ASN A 202 -25.18 7.83 10.60
C ASN A 202 -25.87 7.57 11.95
N GLU A 203 -25.51 6.48 12.65
CA GLU A 203 -26.08 6.11 13.96
C GLU A 203 -25.19 6.54 15.15
N ILE A 204 -24.01 7.13 14.89
CA ILE A 204 -23.14 7.68 15.92
C ILE A 204 -23.45 9.19 16.05
N PRO A 205 -24.09 9.63 17.15
CA PRO A 205 -24.48 11.03 17.35
C PRO A 205 -23.30 11.97 17.61
#